data_AF-A0A151PHZ2-F1
#
_entry.id   AF-A0A151PHZ2-F1
#
_cell.length_a   1.000
_cell.length_b   1.000
_cell.length_c   1.000
_cell.angle_alpha   90.00
_cell.angle_beta   90.00
_cell.angle_gamma   90.00
#
_symmetry.space_group_name_H-M   'P 1'
#
loop_
_entity.id
_entity.type
_entity.pdbx_description
1 polymer ?
#
loop_
_entity_poly.entity_id
_entity_poly.type
_entity_poly.pdbx_seq_one_letter_code
_entity_poly.pdbx_strand_id
1 'polypeptide(L)'
;MELISLNATYPELQYEDYFMNVYFGAIARDSLNSSRPISNPAETPIQINEMFDTVSYDKGACILKMLQDFLSEQVFQKGVIQYLKKYSYRNAKTCGTAWQIFVLKVIYLPEVFALLLPDPLAVQYFWHIPLTYITSSSNTVHRHVLKTKTDSLKLKEGVVWVKFNVDMNGYYIVHYEGNGWDNIITLLDQNHTLFSPKDQVNLIHNAFELVSAGRLSLDRALDLTRYLQHETNNIVLLKGLGYLESIYHVMERRNISSVSEHLKKYILWYFKPVIDRQTWSDEGSISERLLRSDLLQLACDLRYSPCIQKAHELFSKWMGSGGNLDLPTDLLKTVYSVGAQTGAGWNYLLKQYSLSVSDAEKNKILYALTTSRHHEKLAKLITLGMEGEIIKTQNLAILLHAIARNPKGQRLAWNFVRENWKKLLEKFELASFSIRTIISGTTSHFSSRDELEEVEIFFKSLNNQGSQLKITRVVLETITKNIRWLEKNLSSLRNWLLNNL
;
A
#
# COMPACT_ATOMS: atom_id res chain seq x y z
N MET A 1 -6.80 16.97 -7.67
CA MET A 1 -7.44 18.16 -7.08
C MET A 1 -7.91 17.90 -5.66
N GLU A 2 -8.36 16.68 -5.31
CA GLU A 2 -8.76 16.31 -3.94
C GLU A 2 -7.82 16.83 -2.86
N LEU A 3 -6.51 16.62 -2.99
CA LEU A 3 -5.51 17.15 -2.07
C LEU A 3 -5.62 18.68 -1.85
N ILE A 4 -5.70 19.45 -2.93
CA ILE A 4 -5.74 20.92 -2.87
C ILE A 4 -7.06 21.38 -2.24
N SER A 5 -8.19 20.81 -2.66
CA SER A 5 -9.50 21.22 -2.15
C SER A 5 -9.69 20.83 -0.69
N LEU A 6 -9.39 19.58 -0.32
CA LEU A 6 -9.59 19.08 1.04
C LEU A 6 -8.67 19.77 2.03
N ASN A 7 -7.40 20.02 1.69
CA ASN A 7 -6.52 20.78 2.56
C ASN A 7 -6.99 22.24 2.76
N ALA A 8 -7.63 22.83 1.74
CA ALA A 8 -8.13 24.20 1.84
C ALA A 8 -9.45 24.31 2.61
N THR A 9 -10.35 23.33 2.48
CA THR A 9 -11.70 23.40 3.05
C THR A 9 -11.86 22.63 4.35
N TYR A 10 -11.07 21.56 4.56
CA TYR A 10 -11.11 20.67 5.71
C TYR A 10 -9.67 20.31 6.18
N PRO A 11 -8.85 21.29 6.57
CA PRO A 11 -7.46 21.07 6.98
C PRO A 11 -7.33 20.08 8.16
N GLU A 12 -8.35 19.97 9.00
CA GLU A 12 -8.44 19.03 10.11
C GLU A 12 -8.41 17.55 9.67
N LEU A 13 -8.74 17.25 8.40
CA LEU A 13 -8.62 15.90 7.83
C LEU A 13 -7.16 15.46 7.62
N GLN A 14 -6.22 16.41 7.58
CA GLN A 14 -4.80 16.16 7.34
C GLN A 14 -4.55 15.29 6.08
N TYR A 15 -5.34 15.53 5.01
CA TYR A 15 -5.32 14.69 3.81
C TYR A 15 -3.96 14.65 3.09
N GLU A 16 -3.10 15.64 3.31
CA GLU A 16 -1.73 15.64 2.78
C GLU A 16 -0.90 14.44 3.25
N ASP A 17 -1.08 14.01 4.50
CA ASP A 17 -0.38 12.86 5.04
C ASP A 17 -0.87 11.57 4.37
N TYR A 18 -2.18 11.49 4.09
CA TYR A 18 -2.78 10.39 3.33
C TYR A 18 -2.30 10.35 1.87
N PHE A 19 -2.04 11.51 1.25
CA PHE A 19 -1.60 11.60 -0.15
C PHE A 19 -0.27 10.87 -0.41
N MET A 20 0.56 10.65 0.61
CA MET A 20 1.75 9.80 0.51
C MET A 20 1.42 8.38 0.04
N ASN A 21 0.25 7.83 0.43
CA ASN A 21 -0.19 6.52 -0.03
C ASN A 21 -0.49 6.46 -1.53
N VAL A 22 -0.86 7.59 -2.15
CA VAL A 22 -1.05 7.71 -3.60
C VAL A 22 0.28 7.49 -4.33
N TYR A 23 1.39 8.04 -3.81
CA TYR A 23 2.72 7.75 -4.35
C TYR A 23 3.06 6.27 -4.25
N PHE A 24 2.83 5.64 -3.09
CA PHE A 24 3.17 4.23 -2.89
C PHE A 24 2.37 3.30 -3.80
N GLY A 25 1.06 3.53 -3.95
CA GLY A 25 0.21 2.76 -4.86
C GLY A 25 0.68 2.89 -6.31
N ALA A 26 0.98 4.11 -6.74
CA ALA A 26 1.54 4.40 -8.04
C ALA A 26 2.89 3.68 -8.26
N ILE A 27 3.80 3.76 -7.30
CA ILE A 27 5.13 3.12 -7.36
C ILE A 27 5.04 1.60 -7.41
N ALA A 28 4.17 1.00 -6.60
CA ALA A 28 3.98 -0.45 -6.57
C ALA A 28 3.52 -0.99 -7.92
N ARG A 29 2.68 -0.24 -8.66
CA ARG A 29 2.22 -0.60 -10.00
C ARG A 29 3.25 -0.31 -11.08
N ASP A 30 3.89 0.86 -11.02
CA ASP A 30 4.71 1.39 -12.11
C ASP A 30 6.18 0.95 -12.06
N SER A 31 6.60 0.30 -10.98
CA SER A 31 7.88 -0.43 -10.88
C SER A 31 7.89 -1.78 -11.62
N LEU A 32 6.74 -2.23 -12.13
CA LEU A 32 6.60 -3.45 -12.91
C LEU A 32 6.79 -3.16 -14.41
N ASN A 33 7.37 -4.11 -15.15
CA ASN A 33 7.59 -3.97 -16.60
C ASN A 33 6.27 -3.95 -17.38
N SER A 34 5.24 -4.60 -16.84
CA SER A 34 3.84 -4.57 -17.30
C SER A 34 3.11 -3.24 -17.02
N SER A 35 3.80 -2.20 -16.57
CA SER A 35 3.24 -0.85 -16.49
C SER A 35 3.07 -0.22 -17.89
N ARG A 36 2.64 1.03 -17.94
CA ARG A 36 2.41 1.78 -19.17
C ARG A 36 2.71 3.28 -18.97
N PRO A 37 2.99 4.00 -20.07
CA PRO A 37 2.89 5.46 -20.09
C PRO A 37 1.53 5.97 -19.57
N ILE A 38 1.52 7.14 -18.93
CA ILE A 38 0.28 7.81 -18.49
C ILE A 38 -0.65 8.05 -19.69
N SER A 39 -0.13 8.68 -20.74
CA SER A 39 -0.81 8.79 -22.04
C SER A 39 -0.38 7.61 -22.92
N ASN A 40 -1.33 6.71 -23.22
CA ASN A 40 -1.12 5.53 -24.02
C ASN A 40 -2.32 5.34 -24.98
N PRO A 41 -2.11 4.92 -26.25
CA PRO A 41 -3.22 4.67 -27.16
C PRO A 41 -4.19 3.59 -26.65
N ALA A 42 -5.48 3.78 -26.93
CA ALA A 42 -6.54 2.84 -26.67
C ALA A 42 -7.62 2.99 -27.75
N GLU A 43 -8.07 1.88 -28.32
CA GLU A 43 -9.02 1.87 -29.46
C GLU A 43 -10.31 1.14 -29.10
N THR A 44 -10.18 -0.06 -28.50
CA THR A 44 -11.35 -0.87 -28.13
C THR A 44 -11.94 -0.45 -26.77
N PRO A 45 -13.23 -0.72 -26.51
CA PRO A 45 -13.83 -0.46 -25.19
C PRO A 45 -13.07 -1.11 -24.03
N ILE A 46 -12.52 -2.31 -24.25
CA ILE A 46 -11.66 -3.02 -23.29
C ILE A 46 -10.42 -2.18 -22.97
N GLN A 47 -9.68 -1.75 -24.00
CA GLN A 47 -8.47 -0.94 -23.82
C GLN A 47 -8.76 0.41 -23.17
N ILE A 48 -9.90 1.03 -23.50
CA ILE A 48 -10.35 2.30 -22.89
C ILE A 48 -10.64 2.09 -21.40
N ASN A 49 -11.39 1.05 -21.03
CA ASN A 49 -11.67 0.71 -19.63
C ASN A 49 -10.39 0.44 -18.81
N GLU A 50 -9.38 -0.15 -19.44
CA GLU A 50 -8.08 -0.35 -18.79
C GLU A 50 -7.30 0.94 -18.50
N MET A 51 -7.60 2.05 -19.20
CA MET A 51 -6.99 3.35 -18.93
C MET A 51 -7.46 3.94 -17.59
N PHE A 52 -8.56 3.43 -17.01
CA PHE A 52 -9.01 3.78 -15.67
C PHE A 52 -8.29 2.88 -14.66
N ASP A 53 -7.03 3.23 -14.36
CA ASP A 53 -6.16 2.50 -13.43
C ASP A 53 -5.28 3.46 -12.60
N THR A 54 -4.52 2.89 -11.67
CA THR A 54 -3.53 3.58 -10.81
C THR A 54 -2.54 4.47 -11.58
N VAL A 55 -2.24 4.18 -12.84
CA VAL A 55 -1.30 5.00 -13.63
C VAL A 55 -1.95 6.32 -14.05
N SER A 56 -3.22 6.30 -14.47
CA SER A 56 -3.93 7.53 -14.83
C SER A 56 -4.27 8.40 -13.61
N TYR A 57 -4.70 7.78 -12.52
CA TYR A 57 -5.14 8.48 -11.31
C TYR A 57 -3.95 8.86 -10.42
N ASP A 58 -3.30 7.87 -9.81
CA ASP A 58 -2.35 8.10 -8.73
C ASP A 58 -1.05 8.69 -9.26
N LYS A 59 -0.43 8.05 -10.26
CA LYS A 59 0.80 8.58 -10.88
C LYS A 59 0.56 9.94 -11.53
N GLY A 60 -0.59 10.12 -12.18
CA GLY A 60 -1.03 11.42 -12.71
C GLY A 60 -1.07 12.51 -11.63
N ALA A 61 -1.64 12.21 -10.47
CA ALA A 61 -1.67 13.14 -9.34
C ALA A 61 -0.28 13.42 -8.77
N CYS A 62 0.57 12.40 -8.61
CA CYS A 62 1.95 12.54 -8.12
C CYS A 62 2.79 13.44 -9.03
N ILE A 63 2.73 13.26 -10.36
CA ILE A 63 3.50 14.11 -11.28
C ILE A 63 3.00 15.56 -11.30
N LEU A 64 1.69 15.78 -11.11
CA LEU A 64 1.14 17.14 -11.00
C LEU A 64 1.56 17.80 -9.70
N LYS A 65 1.64 17.06 -8.59
CA LYS A 65 2.17 17.55 -7.31
C LYS A 65 3.66 17.89 -7.41
N MET A 66 4.46 17.03 -8.07
CA MET A 66 5.86 17.32 -8.36
C MET A 66 6.04 18.58 -9.22
N LEU A 67 5.19 18.76 -10.24
CA LEU A 67 5.22 19.96 -11.07
C LEU A 67 4.80 21.22 -10.31
N GLN A 68 3.80 21.12 -9.43
CA GLN A 68 3.37 22.22 -8.56
C GLN A 68 4.49 22.63 -7.60
N ASP A 69 5.18 21.67 -6.96
CA ASP A 69 6.33 21.96 -6.09
C ASP A 69 7.48 22.61 -6.86
N PHE A 70 7.72 22.18 -8.10
CA PHE A 70 8.74 22.77 -8.96
C PHE A 70 8.42 24.21 -9.41
N LEU A 71 7.18 24.48 -9.83
CA LEU A 71 6.77 25.80 -10.36
C LEU A 71 6.37 26.82 -9.29
N SER A 72 6.13 26.38 -8.06
CA SER A 72 5.32 27.05 -7.01
C SER A 72 3.80 26.97 -7.24
N GLU A 73 3.07 27.00 -6.13
CA GLU A 73 1.61 26.91 -6.11
C GLU A 73 0.93 28.02 -6.93
N GLN A 74 1.38 29.28 -6.79
CA GLN A 74 0.78 30.43 -7.47
C GLN A 74 0.92 30.34 -8.98
N VAL A 75 2.09 29.92 -9.47
CA VAL A 75 2.34 29.76 -10.92
C VAL A 75 1.52 28.58 -11.45
N PHE A 76 1.51 27.46 -10.74
CA PHE A 76 0.71 26.29 -11.12
C PHE A 76 -0.78 26.63 -11.21
N GLN A 77 -1.34 27.30 -10.19
CA GLN A 77 -2.74 27.71 -10.17
C GLN A 77 -3.10 28.65 -11.32
N LYS A 78 -2.27 29.68 -11.59
CA LYS A 78 -2.46 30.57 -12.73
C LYS A 78 -2.48 29.79 -14.05
N GLY A 79 -1.56 28.83 -14.21
CA GLY A 79 -1.51 27.93 -15.37
C GLY A 79 -2.79 27.10 -15.54
N VAL A 80 -3.30 26.51 -14.46
CA VAL A 80 -4.57 25.75 -14.47
C VAL A 80 -5.74 26.65 -14.87
N ILE A 81 -5.86 27.86 -14.31
CA ILE A 81 -6.94 28.80 -14.65
C ILE A 81 -6.89 29.16 -16.15
N GLN A 82 -5.71 29.46 -16.68
CA GLN A 82 -5.54 29.78 -18.10
C GLN A 82 -5.87 28.57 -18.99
N TYR A 83 -5.42 27.37 -18.60
CA TYR A 83 -5.72 26.13 -19.31
C TYR A 83 -7.22 25.88 -19.39
N LEU A 84 -7.93 25.95 -18.26
CA LEU A 84 -9.37 25.75 -18.20
C LEU A 84 -10.12 26.78 -19.05
N LYS A 85 -9.77 28.08 -18.94
CA LYS A 85 -10.39 29.14 -19.76
C LYS A 85 -10.17 28.95 -21.25
N LYS A 86 -8.96 28.52 -21.66
CA LYS A 86 -8.60 28.32 -23.07
C LYS A 86 -9.38 27.17 -23.72
N TYR A 87 -9.62 26.10 -22.97
CA TYR A 87 -10.29 24.88 -23.45
C TYR A 87 -11.74 24.75 -22.98
N SER A 88 -12.33 25.82 -22.41
CA SER A 88 -13.74 25.84 -22.02
C SER A 88 -14.64 25.33 -23.14
N TYR A 89 -15.49 24.37 -22.81
CA TYR A 89 -16.45 23.73 -23.74
C TYR A 89 -15.80 23.07 -24.97
N ARG A 90 -14.51 22.69 -24.87
CA ARG A 90 -13.73 22.01 -25.93
C ARG A 90 -12.84 20.93 -25.32
N ASN A 91 -12.19 20.13 -26.16
CA ASN A 91 -11.26 19.09 -25.75
C ASN A 91 -9.80 19.59 -25.80
N ALA A 92 -8.94 18.99 -24.99
CA ALA A 92 -7.51 19.22 -24.97
C ALA A 92 -6.75 17.90 -25.11
N LYS A 93 -5.51 17.97 -25.60
CA LYS A 93 -4.62 16.80 -25.76
C LYS A 93 -3.22 17.11 -25.24
N THR A 94 -2.57 16.10 -24.68
CA THR A 94 -1.15 16.18 -24.32
C THR A 94 -0.30 16.30 -25.58
N CYS A 95 0.70 17.19 -25.58
CA CYS A 95 1.67 17.31 -26.65
C CYS A 95 3.01 16.71 -26.18
N GLY A 96 3.19 15.38 -26.32
CA GLY A 96 4.50 14.71 -26.20
C GLY A 96 4.88 14.02 -24.86
N THR A 97 5.55 12.87 -25.04
CA THR A 97 6.35 11.92 -24.20
C THR A 97 5.87 11.41 -22.83
N ALA A 98 6.13 10.10 -22.64
CA ALA A 98 5.75 9.23 -21.53
C ALA A 98 6.63 9.41 -20.27
N TRP A 99 6.01 9.29 -19.09
CA TRP A 99 6.69 9.28 -17.79
C TRP A 99 6.72 7.84 -17.24
N GLN A 100 7.84 7.37 -16.69
CA GLN A 100 8.07 6.06 -16.01
C GLN A 100 9.02 6.29 -14.81
N ILE A 101 8.94 5.44 -13.77
CA ILE A 101 9.72 5.57 -12.52
C ILE A 101 11.22 5.26 -12.69
N PHE A 102 12.08 6.02 -11.98
CA PHE A 102 13.52 5.77 -11.85
C PHE A 102 13.96 5.69 -10.39
N VAL A 103 14.96 4.83 -10.14
CA VAL A 103 15.70 4.76 -8.87
C VAL A 103 16.94 5.63 -9.01
N LEU A 104 16.92 6.84 -8.46
CA LEU A 104 18.08 7.72 -8.41
C LEU A 104 19.12 7.15 -7.42
N LYS A 105 20.34 6.94 -7.88
CA LYS A 105 21.46 6.54 -7.04
C LYS A 105 22.28 7.76 -6.65
N VAL A 106 22.55 7.95 -5.37
CA VAL A 106 23.40 9.00 -4.82
C VAL A 106 24.64 8.33 -4.22
N ILE A 107 25.80 8.61 -4.80
CA ILE A 107 27.08 8.06 -4.31
C ILE A 107 27.73 9.05 -3.35
N TYR A 108 28.09 8.57 -2.17
CA TYR A 108 28.87 9.31 -1.18
C TYR A 108 30.36 9.07 -1.46
N LEU A 109 31.06 10.05 -2.04
CA LEU A 109 32.52 10.12 -2.08
C LEU A 109 32.96 11.41 -1.36
N PRO A 110 34.13 11.43 -0.68
CA PRO A 110 34.51 12.54 0.18
C PRO A 110 34.52 13.94 -0.47
N GLU A 111 34.53 14.08 -1.80
CA GLU A 111 34.53 15.40 -2.45
C GLU A 111 33.72 15.53 -3.77
N VAL A 112 32.97 14.51 -4.22
CA VAL A 112 32.11 14.61 -5.42
C VAL A 112 30.92 13.66 -5.32
N PHE A 113 29.69 14.18 -5.27
CA PHE A 113 28.47 13.38 -5.35
C PHE A 113 28.18 13.01 -6.82
N ALA A 114 28.27 11.72 -7.15
CA ALA A 114 27.90 11.21 -8.46
C ALA A 114 26.50 10.58 -8.39
N LEU A 115 25.62 10.97 -9.34
CA LEU A 115 24.32 10.33 -9.53
C LEU A 115 24.41 9.26 -10.63
N LEU A 116 24.18 7.97 -10.34
CA LEU A 116 24.38 6.85 -11.30
C LEU A 116 23.20 5.85 -11.36
N LEU A 117 22.42 5.82 -12.44
CA LEU A 117 21.38 4.80 -12.65
C LEU A 117 21.97 3.47 -13.19
N PRO A 118 21.70 2.26 -12.62
CA PRO A 118 22.26 1.01 -13.18
C PRO A 118 21.17 0.04 -13.71
N ASP A 119 21.18 -0.29 -15.00
CA ASP A 119 20.93 -1.64 -15.59
C ASP A 119 21.20 -1.61 -17.12
N PRO A 120 21.93 -2.56 -17.73
CA PRO A 120 22.07 -2.70 -19.19
C PRO A 120 20.77 -2.95 -19.99
N LEU A 121 19.63 -3.26 -19.35
CA LEU A 121 18.32 -3.27 -20.02
C LEU A 121 17.64 -1.88 -20.12
N ALA A 122 18.19 -0.84 -19.47
CA ALA A 122 17.60 0.49 -19.31
C ALA A 122 17.96 1.51 -20.42
N VAL A 123 18.12 1.07 -21.67
CA VAL A 123 18.92 1.84 -22.64
C VAL A 123 18.22 3.08 -23.24
N GLN A 124 16.90 3.30 -23.10
CA GLN A 124 16.20 4.36 -23.86
C GLN A 124 15.33 5.36 -23.08
N TYR A 125 15.47 5.41 -21.77
CA TYR A 125 14.55 6.14 -20.91
C TYR A 125 15.26 7.32 -20.22
N PHE A 126 14.70 8.53 -20.35
CA PHE A 126 15.31 9.78 -19.86
C PHE A 126 14.26 10.78 -19.34
N TRP A 127 14.54 11.42 -18.19
CA TRP A 127 13.67 12.39 -17.51
C TRP A 127 14.41 13.68 -17.17
N HIS A 128 13.66 14.78 -17.17
CA HIS A 128 14.03 15.97 -16.42
C HIS A 128 13.48 15.84 -15.00
N ILE A 129 14.36 15.60 -14.02
CA ILE A 129 13.94 15.36 -12.63
C ILE A 129 14.22 16.61 -11.79
N PRO A 130 13.20 17.28 -11.23
CA PRO A 130 13.39 18.37 -10.29
C PRO A 130 13.77 17.81 -8.91
N LEU A 131 15.06 17.59 -8.70
CA LEU A 131 15.60 17.13 -7.44
C LEU A 131 15.44 18.19 -6.36
N THR A 132 15.06 17.75 -5.16
CA THR A 132 15.07 18.55 -3.94
C THR A 132 15.97 17.88 -2.91
N TYR A 133 16.69 18.64 -2.09
CA TYR A 133 17.47 18.08 -0.99
C TYR A 133 17.69 19.05 0.18
N ILE A 134 17.92 18.49 1.35
CA ILE A 134 18.40 19.15 2.57
C ILE A 134 19.69 18.48 3.06
N THR A 135 20.43 19.15 3.93
CA THR A 135 21.74 18.68 4.41
C THR A 135 21.88 18.85 5.92
N SER A 136 22.88 18.21 6.51
CA SER A 136 23.23 18.39 7.93
C SER A 136 23.52 19.83 8.34
N SER A 137 23.96 20.66 7.38
CA SER A 137 24.30 22.08 7.62
C SER A 137 23.15 23.06 7.36
N SER A 138 22.08 22.61 6.69
CA SER A 138 21.02 23.50 6.19
C SER A 138 19.73 22.72 5.96
N ASN A 139 18.68 23.16 6.65
CA ASN A 139 17.29 22.73 6.44
C ASN A 139 16.61 23.48 5.28
N THR A 140 17.33 24.38 4.59
CA THR A 140 16.79 25.04 3.40
C THR A 140 16.65 24.02 2.28
N VAL A 141 15.48 23.97 1.65
CA VAL A 141 15.25 23.08 0.49
C VAL A 141 16.04 23.59 -0.71
N HIS A 142 17.11 22.87 -1.04
CA HIS A 142 17.89 23.10 -2.25
C HIS A 142 17.24 22.39 -3.43
N ARG A 143 17.33 22.97 -4.64
CA ARG A 143 16.69 22.46 -5.86
C ARG A 143 17.72 22.32 -6.99
N HIS A 144 17.65 21.24 -7.74
CA HIS A 144 18.48 20.99 -8.93
C HIS A 144 17.69 20.22 -9.99
N VAL A 145 17.83 20.57 -11.27
CA VAL A 145 17.16 19.82 -12.34
C VAL A 145 18.15 18.88 -13.00
N LEU A 146 18.00 17.58 -12.75
CA LEU A 146 18.77 16.55 -13.43
C LEU A 146 18.27 16.40 -14.87
N LYS A 147 19.10 16.81 -15.84
CA LYS A 147 18.79 16.80 -17.29
C LYS A 147 19.69 15.86 -18.11
N THR A 148 20.47 15.03 -17.46
CA THR A 148 21.37 14.06 -18.11
C THR A 148 21.32 12.76 -17.34
N LYS A 149 21.84 11.67 -17.94
CA LYS A 149 21.92 10.36 -17.26
C LYS A 149 22.73 10.43 -15.96
N THR A 150 23.71 11.32 -15.92
CA THR A 150 24.62 11.54 -14.79
C THR A 150 24.86 13.03 -14.63
N ASP A 151 24.99 13.49 -13.39
CA ASP A 151 25.34 14.86 -13.04
C ASP A 151 26.03 14.87 -11.66
N SER A 152 26.66 15.97 -11.31
CA SER A 152 27.40 16.14 -10.06
C SER A 152 27.06 17.46 -9.37
N LEU A 153 26.84 17.41 -8.06
CA LEU A 153 26.57 18.57 -7.21
C LEU A 153 27.70 18.75 -6.20
N LYS A 154 28.23 19.98 -6.11
CA LYS A 154 29.22 20.35 -5.08
C LYS A 154 28.48 20.86 -3.84
N LEU A 155 28.64 20.17 -2.70
CA LEU A 155 28.13 20.61 -1.42
C LEU A 155 29.17 21.48 -0.70
N LYS A 156 28.72 22.27 0.28
CA LYS A 156 29.63 23.04 1.16
C LYS A 156 30.46 22.08 2.02
N GLU A 157 31.64 22.52 2.42
CA GLU A 157 32.47 21.78 3.39
C GLU A 157 31.71 21.55 4.71
N GLY A 158 31.94 20.40 5.34
CA GLY A 158 31.31 20.03 6.61
C GLY A 158 29.91 19.41 6.53
N VAL A 159 29.38 19.15 5.33
CA VAL A 159 28.13 18.37 5.17
C VAL A 159 28.39 16.89 5.48
N VAL A 160 27.73 16.38 6.52
CA VAL A 160 27.86 15.01 7.01
C VAL A 160 26.83 14.08 6.36
N TRP A 161 25.63 14.59 6.07
CA TRP A 161 24.57 13.84 5.41
C TRP A 161 23.73 14.71 4.48
N VAL A 162 23.07 14.06 3.52
CA VAL A 162 22.16 14.68 2.56
C VAL A 162 20.90 13.84 2.42
N LYS A 163 19.73 14.48 2.49
CA LYS A 163 18.43 13.84 2.24
C LYS A 163 17.84 14.44 0.96
N PHE A 164 17.63 13.60 -0.05
CA PHE A 164 16.99 13.98 -1.32
C PHE A 164 15.49 13.66 -1.27
N ASN A 165 14.73 14.24 -2.21
CA ASN A 165 13.28 14.11 -2.29
C ASN A 165 12.59 14.57 -1.00
N VAL A 166 12.81 15.84 -0.65
CA VAL A 166 12.24 16.46 0.55
C VAL A 166 10.72 16.31 0.53
N ASP A 167 10.17 15.79 1.61
CA ASP A 167 8.74 15.52 1.81
C ASP A 167 8.10 14.61 0.76
N MET A 168 8.89 13.87 -0.02
CA MET A 168 8.41 13.00 -1.11
C MET A 168 7.60 13.74 -2.20
N ASN A 169 7.85 15.02 -2.42
CA ASN A 169 7.16 15.76 -3.48
C ASN A 169 7.58 15.32 -4.90
N GLY A 170 8.70 14.60 -5.03
CA GLY A 170 9.19 14.03 -6.27
C GLY A 170 8.73 12.59 -6.51
N TYR A 171 8.35 12.29 -7.75
CA TYR A 171 7.99 10.93 -8.18
C TYR A 171 9.23 10.11 -8.58
N TYR A 172 10.13 9.88 -7.61
CA TYR A 172 11.35 9.08 -7.77
C TYR A 172 11.81 8.49 -6.43
N ILE A 173 12.53 7.37 -6.49
CA ILE A 173 13.11 6.68 -5.34
C ILE A 173 14.59 7.08 -5.23
N VAL A 174 15.09 7.26 -4.01
CA VAL A 174 16.49 7.60 -3.74
C VAL A 174 17.20 6.41 -3.10
N HIS A 175 18.36 6.04 -3.65
CA HIS A 175 19.29 5.06 -3.09
C HIS A 175 20.60 5.74 -2.70
N TYR A 176 21.03 5.56 -1.47
CA TYR A 176 22.31 6.05 -0.96
C TYR A 176 23.35 4.93 -0.94
N GLU A 177 24.45 5.09 -1.66
CA GLU A 177 25.53 4.08 -1.70
C GLU A 177 26.56 4.25 -0.57
N GLY A 178 27.47 3.27 -0.46
CA GLY A 178 28.48 3.23 0.59
C GLY A 178 27.81 3.17 1.97
N ASN A 179 28.30 3.99 2.89
CA ASN A 179 27.73 4.07 4.25
C ASN A 179 26.49 4.98 4.32
N GLY A 180 25.90 5.38 3.19
CA GLY A 180 24.80 6.34 3.15
C GLY A 180 23.56 5.89 3.91
N TRP A 181 23.13 4.63 3.73
CA TRP A 181 22.01 4.07 4.49
C TRP A 181 22.36 3.86 5.97
N ASP A 182 23.56 3.39 6.29
CA ASP A 182 24.00 3.20 7.68
C ASP A 182 24.05 4.53 8.45
N ASN A 183 24.50 5.60 7.79
CA ASN A 183 24.48 6.95 8.34
C ASN A 183 23.04 7.41 8.59
N ILE A 184 22.11 7.18 7.64
CA ILE A 184 20.68 7.52 7.82
C ILE A 184 20.06 6.75 8.98
N ILE A 185 20.33 5.44 9.09
CA ILE A 185 19.83 4.60 10.19
C ILE A 185 20.35 5.14 11.51
N THR A 186 21.65 5.44 11.60
CA THR A 186 22.28 6.01 12.80
C THR A 186 21.66 7.36 13.18
N LEU A 187 21.38 8.23 12.20
CA LEU A 187 20.75 9.53 12.43
C LEU A 187 19.31 9.40 12.95
N LEU A 188 18.53 8.46 12.41
CA LEU A 188 17.17 8.18 12.88
C LEU A 188 17.17 7.63 14.31
N ASP A 189 18.07 6.68 14.61
CA ASP A 189 18.21 6.12 15.96
C ASP A 189 18.65 7.17 17.00
N GLN A 190 19.52 8.11 16.62
CA GLN A 190 20.01 9.16 17.52
C GLN A 190 19.03 10.31 17.68
N ASN A 191 18.49 10.81 16.56
CA ASN A 191 17.57 11.94 16.53
C ASN A 191 16.74 11.98 15.24
N HIS A 192 15.69 11.15 15.20
CA HIS A 192 14.75 11.11 14.07
C HIS A 192 14.08 12.45 13.73
N THR A 193 13.97 13.38 14.69
CA THR A 193 13.33 14.70 14.49
C THR A 193 14.12 15.64 13.56
N LEU A 194 15.36 15.27 13.20
CA LEU A 194 16.13 15.94 12.14
C LEU A 194 15.45 15.85 10.77
N PHE A 195 14.61 14.83 10.55
CA PHE A 195 13.83 14.65 9.33
C PHE A 195 12.36 14.92 9.59
N SER A 196 11.69 15.56 8.63
CA SER A 196 10.24 15.73 8.68
C SER A 196 9.54 14.35 8.71
N PRO A 197 8.31 14.24 9.25
CA PRO A 197 7.56 13.00 9.19
C PRO A 197 7.42 12.41 7.78
N LYS A 198 7.28 13.27 6.76
CA LYS A 198 7.18 12.84 5.36
C LYS A 198 8.53 12.32 4.83
N ASP A 199 9.64 12.94 5.22
CA ASP A 199 10.98 12.46 4.89
C ASP A 199 11.26 11.09 5.53
N GLN A 200 10.84 10.90 6.77
CA GLN A 200 10.96 9.62 7.46
C GLN A 200 10.12 8.52 6.78
N VAL A 201 8.86 8.82 6.47
CA VAL A 201 7.98 7.93 5.68
C VAL A 201 8.62 7.60 4.31
N ASN A 202 9.23 8.59 3.64
CA ASN A 202 9.91 8.41 2.37
C ASN A 202 11.13 7.49 2.49
N LEU A 203 11.95 7.66 3.54
CA LEU A 203 13.11 6.81 3.82
C LEU A 203 12.70 5.36 4.08
N ILE A 204 11.70 5.14 4.94
CA ILE A 204 11.14 3.81 5.20
C ILE A 204 10.66 3.18 3.88
N HIS A 205 9.86 3.90 3.10
CA HIS A 205 9.36 3.40 1.83
C HIS A 205 10.51 3.03 0.87
N ASN A 206 11.47 3.93 0.68
CA ASN A 206 12.60 3.73 -0.22
C ASN A 206 13.45 2.53 0.19
N ALA A 207 13.71 2.34 1.49
CA ALA A 207 14.46 1.19 1.99
C ALA A 207 13.80 -0.14 1.57
N PHE A 208 12.50 -0.32 1.81
CA PHE A 208 11.79 -1.57 1.47
C PHE A 208 11.58 -1.76 -0.05
N GLU A 209 11.40 -0.69 -0.83
CA GLU A 209 11.40 -0.79 -2.29
C GLU A 209 12.78 -1.18 -2.83
N LEU A 210 13.87 -0.68 -2.24
CA LEU A 210 15.23 -1.04 -2.61
C LEU A 210 15.58 -2.47 -2.23
N VAL A 211 15.02 -3.02 -1.14
CA VAL A 211 15.10 -4.46 -0.85
C VAL A 211 14.44 -5.27 -1.96
N SER A 212 13.26 -4.85 -2.41
CA SER A 212 12.55 -5.51 -3.51
C SER A 212 13.30 -5.41 -4.84
N ALA A 213 13.99 -4.30 -5.09
CA ALA A 213 14.90 -4.11 -6.22
C ALA A 213 16.27 -4.79 -6.04
N GLY A 214 16.54 -5.36 -4.87
CA GLY A 214 17.81 -6.02 -4.56
C GLY A 214 19.02 -5.10 -4.37
N ARG A 215 18.78 -3.82 -4.11
CA ARG A 215 19.77 -2.75 -3.90
C ARG A 215 20.10 -2.47 -2.44
N LEU A 216 19.23 -2.89 -1.53
CA LEU A 216 19.44 -2.86 -0.09
C LEU A 216 19.15 -4.24 0.48
N SER A 217 19.85 -4.64 1.52
CA SER A 217 19.59 -5.91 2.20
C SER A 217 18.44 -5.77 3.20
N LEU A 218 17.66 -6.84 3.41
CA LEU A 218 16.46 -6.77 4.25
C LEU A 218 16.79 -6.41 5.71
N ASP A 219 17.89 -6.92 6.25
CA ASP A 219 18.39 -6.57 7.59
C ASP A 219 18.56 -5.06 7.77
N ARG A 220 19.09 -4.33 6.77
CA ARG A 220 19.25 -2.86 6.85
C ARG A 220 17.91 -2.12 6.82
N ALA A 221 16.96 -2.59 6.01
CA ALA A 221 15.62 -2.03 6.02
C ALA A 221 14.89 -2.30 7.34
N LEU A 222 15.11 -3.46 7.96
CA LEU A 222 14.57 -3.79 9.28
C LEU A 222 15.26 -2.99 10.40
N ASP A 223 16.59 -2.80 10.34
CA ASP A 223 17.34 -1.95 11.26
C ASP A 223 16.82 -0.51 11.22
N LEU A 224 16.48 0.01 10.04
CA LEU A 224 15.85 1.32 9.88
C LEU A 224 14.50 1.44 10.62
N THR A 225 13.81 0.33 10.94
CA THR A 225 12.56 0.38 11.73
C THR A 225 12.80 0.47 13.24
N ARG A 226 14.04 0.36 13.72
CA ARG A 226 14.39 0.32 15.15
C ARG A 226 14.33 1.66 15.87
N TYR A 227 14.20 2.78 15.17
CA TYR A 227 13.94 4.05 15.85
C TYR A 227 12.44 4.23 16.15
N LEU A 228 11.55 3.44 15.53
CA LEU A 228 10.11 3.63 15.63
C LEU A 228 9.55 3.46 17.04
N GLN A 229 10.27 2.81 17.96
CA GLN A 229 9.91 2.79 19.38
C GLN A 229 9.88 4.20 20.02
N HIS A 230 10.64 5.14 19.47
CA HIS A 230 10.71 6.53 19.92
C HIS A 230 9.82 7.47 19.08
N GLU A 231 9.26 6.97 17.98
CA GLU A 231 8.44 7.76 17.09
C GLU A 231 7.07 8.06 17.70
N THR A 232 6.63 9.31 17.56
CA THR A 232 5.35 9.82 18.05
C THR A 232 4.41 10.19 16.90
N ASN A 233 4.94 10.40 15.71
CA ASN A 233 4.17 10.70 14.52
C ASN A 233 3.47 9.44 13.99
N ASN A 234 2.14 9.50 13.97
CA ASN A 234 1.28 8.36 13.64
C ASN A 234 1.50 7.82 12.21
N ILE A 235 1.74 8.68 11.21
CA ILE A 235 1.90 8.22 9.83
C ILE A 235 3.22 7.47 9.62
N VAL A 236 4.27 7.88 10.35
CA VAL A 236 5.59 7.22 10.33
C VAL A 236 5.48 5.84 10.97
N LEU A 237 4.84 5.77 12.14
CA LEU A 237 4.56 4.51 12.84
C LEU A 237 3.77 3.53 11.97
N LEU A 238 2.65 3.99 11.39
CA LEU A 238 1.80 3.17 10.52
C LEU A 238 2.57 2.69 9.28
N LYS A 239 3.45 3.51 8.71
CA LYS A 239 4.24 3.12 7.53
C LYS A 239 5.20 1.98 7.86
N GLY A 240 5.96 2.09 8.95
CA GLY A 240 6.89 1.04 9.38
C GLY A 240 6.17 -0.25 9.76
N LEU A 241 5.11 -0.13 10.58
CA LEU A 241 4.28 -1.26 10.97
C LEU A 241 3.63 -1.96 9.78
N GLY A 242 3.13 -1.21 8.80
CA GLY A 242 2.51 -1.76 7.60
C GLY A 242 3.44 -2.68 6.79
N TYR A 243 4.75 -2.40 6.77
CA TYR A 243 5.72 -3.32 6.16
C TYR A 243 5.90 -4.60 6.97
N LEU A 244 6.04 -4.49 8.29
CA LEU A 244 6.17 -5.66 9.18
C LEU A 244 4.91 -6.54 9.13
N GLU A 245 3.73 -5.93 9.17
CA GLU A 245 2.44 -6.61 9.04
C GLU A 245 2.32 -7.30 7.67
N SER A 246 2.68 -6.63 6.58
CA SER A 246 2.66 -7.22 5.24
C SER A 246 3.51 -8.48 5.17
N ILE A 247 4.74 -8.42 5.70
CA ILE A 247 5.66 -9.57 5.77
C ILE A 247 5.07 -10.69 6.62
N TYR A 248 4.50 -10.38 7.79
CA TYR A 248 3.80 -11.36 8.64
C TYR A 248 2.72 -12.11 7.86
N HIS A 249 1.86 -11.39 7.15
CA HIS A 249 0.77 -11.98 6.38
C HIS A 249 1.27 -12.86 5.22
N VAL A 250 2.41 -12.53 4.59
CA VAL A 250 3.05 -13.42 3.61
C VAL A 250 3.50 -14.72 4.28
N MET A 251 4.16 -14.64 5.44
CA MET A 251 4.63 -15.83 6.17
C MET A 251 3.45 -16.71 6.63
N GLU A 252 2.37 -16.10 7.13
CA GLU A 252 1.19 -16.82 7.60
C GLU A 252 0.51 -17.57 6.46
N ARG A 253 0.27 -16.93 5.30
CA ARG A 253 -0.31 -17.59 4.11
C ARG A 253 0.56 -18.72 3.57
N ARG A 254 1.89 -18.58 3.66
CA ARG A 254 2.85 -19.61 3.27
C ARG A 254 3.07 -20.70 4.31
N ASN A 255 2.38 -20.62 5.44
CA ASN A 255 2.51 -21.56 6.55
C ASN A 255 3.96 -21.70 7.06
N ILE A 256 4.74 -20.60 7.02
CA ILE A 256 6.11 -20.55 7.54
C ILE A 256 6.03 -20.17 9.03
N SER A 257 5.44 -21.06 9.83
CA SER A 257 5.00 -20.78 11.20
C SER A 257 6.12 -20.31 12.12
N SER A 258 7.34 -20.83 11.94
CA SER A 258 8.49 -20.39 12.74
C SER A 258 8.74 -18.90 12.55
N VAL A 259 8.83 -18.41 11.31
CA VAL A 259 9.11 -16.99 11.04
C VAL A 259 7.90 -16.11 11.40
N SER A 260 6.67 -16.54 11.08
CA SER A 260 5.47 -15.75 11.40
C SER A 260 5.27 -15.58 12.91
N GLU A 261 5.51 -16.61 13.71
CA GLU A 261 5.39 -16.50 15.18
C GLU A 261 6.48 -15.64 15.81
N HIS A 262 7.72 -15.71 15.31
CA HIS A 262 8.79 -14.81 15.77
C HIS A 262 8.49 -13.36 15.40
N LEU A 263 8.05 -13.10 14.15
CA LEU A 263 7.67 -11.76 13.72
C LEU A 263 6.47 -11.21 14.50
N LYS A 264 5.46 -12.02 14.76
CA LYS A 264 4.34 -11.68 15.65
C LYS A 264 4.82 -11.29 17.04
N LYS A 265 5.69 -12.10 17.66
CA LYS A 265 6.27 -11.79 18.98
C LYS A 265 7.02 -10.47 18.95
N TYR A 266 7.83 -10.25 17.91
CA TYR A 266 8.61 -9.03 17.75
C TYR A 266 7.69 -7.81 17.65
N ILE A 267 6.70 -7.82 16.75
CA ILE A 267 5.74 -6.71 16.60
C ILE A 267 5.01 -6.41 17.91
N LEU A 268 4.46 -7.45 18.57
CA LEU A 268 3.71 -7.28 19.80
C LEU A 268 4.57 -6.81 20.97
N TRP A 269 5.81 -7.27 21.08
CA TRP A 269 6.74 -6.85 22.12
C TRP A 269 7.24 -5.42 21.87
N TYR A 270 7.72 -5.16 20.67
CA TYR A 270 8.38 -3.91 20.30
C TYR A 270 7.41 -2.73 20.29
N PHE A 271 6.19 -2.93 19.78
CA PHE A 271 5.14 -1.90 19.73
C PHE A 271 4.15 -2.00 20.91
N LYS A 272 4.45 -2.82 21.93
CA LYS A 272 3.59 -2.95 23.12
C LYS A 272 3.21 -1.60 23.74
N PRO A 273 4.14 -0.65 23.97
CA PRO A 273 3.80 0.62 24.62
C PRO A 273 2.78 1.45 23.83
N VAL A 274 2.90 1.46 22.50
CA VAL A 274 1.99 2.20 21.62
C VAL A 274 0.66 1.47 21.41
N ILE A 275 0.62 0.14 21.50
CA ILE A 275 -0.61 -0.65 21.46
C ILE A 275 -1.39 -0.49 22.78
N ASP A 276 -0.72 -0.64 23.93
CA ASP A 276 -1.37 -0.65 25.24
C ASP A 276 -1.93 0.71 25.66
N ARG A 277 -1.37 1.81 25.14
CA ARG A 277 -1.89 3.17 25.37
C ARG A 277 -3.17 3.49 24.61
N GLN A 278 -3.58 2.66 23.64
CA GLN A 278 -4.75 2.94 22.82
C GLN A 278 -6.03 2.83 23.64
N THR A 279 -6.85 3.86 23.56
CA THR A 279 -8.20 3.86 24.14
C THR A 279 -9.17 3.08 23.26
N TRP A 280 -10.26 2.59 23.86
CA TRP A 280 -11.37 1.99 23.11
C TRP A 280 -12.49 3.01 22.93
N SER A 281 -12.18 4.15 22.30
CA SER A 281 -13.06 5.31 22.08
C SER A 281 -12.85 5.93 20.68
N ASP A 282 -13.74 6.84 20.27
CA ASP A 282 -13.61 7.64 19.03
C ASP A 282 -12.97 9.03 19.29
N GLU A 283 -12.27 9.19 20.42
CA GLU A 283 -11.67 10.47 20.82
C GLU A 283 -10.38 10.78 20.05
N GLY A 284 -9.98 12.05 20.08
CA GLY A 284 -8.75 12.54 19.45
C GLY A 284 -8.93 13.01 18.01
N SER A 285 -7.83 13.47 17.45
CA SER A 285 -7.68 13.87 16.05
C SER A 285 -7.90 12.69 15.10
N ILE A 286 -8.12 12.99 13.81
CA ILE A 286 -8.30 11.97 12.78
C ILE A 286 -7.09 11.04 12.68
N SER A 287 -5.88 11.60 12.78
CA SER A 287 -4.64 10.82 12.78
C SER A 287 -4.56 9.85 13.97
N GLU A 288 -4.97 10.27 15.17
CA GLU A 288 -5.01 9.40 16.36
C GLU A 288 -6.08 8.30 16.24
N ARG A 289 -7.25 8.65 15.70
CA ARG A 289 -8.33 7.71 15.41
C ARG A 289 -7.93 6.64 14.40
N LEU A 290 -7.24 7.02 13.33
CA LEU A 290 -6.69 6.10 12.33
C LEU A 290 -5.63 5.18 12.95
N LEU A 291 -4.65 5.74 13.68
CA LEU A 291 -3.65 4.94 14.38
C LEU A 291 -4.31 3.93 15.31
N ARG A 292 -5.30 4.35 16.11
CA ARG A 292 -6.02 3.48 17.04
C ARG A 292 -6.71 2.32 16.31
N SER A 293 -7.46 2.61 15.24
CA SER A 293 -8.17 1.59 14.47
C SER A 293 -7.21 0.54 13.91
N ASP A 294 -6.11 0.97 13.30
CA ASP A 294 -5.14 0.09 12.67
C ASP A 294 -4.32 -0.71 13.70
N LEU A 295 -3.88 -0.08 14.79
CA LEU A 295 -3.13 -0.78 15.85
C LEU A 295 -3.96 -1.81 16.59
N LEU A 296 -5.21 -1.48 16.95
CA LEU A 296 -6.08 -2.44 17.62
C LEU A 296 -6.51 -3.56 16.68
N GLN A 297 -6.74 -3.27 15.39
CA GLN A 297 -6.98 -4.31 14.38
C GLN A 297 -5.76 -5.24 14.29
N LEU A 298 -4.55 -4.70 14.10
CA LEU A 298 -3.30 -5.45 14.05
C LEU A 298 -3.09 -6.31 15.30
N ALA A 299 -3.25 -5.73 16.49
CA ALA A 299 -3.07 -6.44 17.75
C ALA A 299 -4.04 -7.63 17.89
N CYS A 300 -5.31 -7.44 17.50
CA CYS A 300 -6.30 -8.50 17.51
C CYS A 300 -6.02 -9.56 16.42
N ASP A 301 -5.58 -9.17 15.23
CA ASP A 301 -5.19 -10.11 14.15
C ASP A 301 -3.98 -10.97 14.56
N LEU A 302 -3.02 -10.37 15.25
CA LEU A 302 -1.88 -11.05 15.87
C LEU A 302 -2.26 -11.84 17.13
N ARG A 303 -3.54 -11.87 17.52
CA ARG A 303 -4.08 -12.61 18.69
C ARG A 303 -3.50 -12.14 20.02
N TYR A 304 -3.28 -10.84 20.17
CA TYR A 304 -2.89 -10.24 21.44
C TYR A 304 -4.03 -10.35 22.46
N SER A 305 -3.78 -11.06 23.57
CA SER A 305 -4.84 -11.45 24.52
C SER A 305 -5.65 -10.27 25.08
N PRO A 306 -5.04 -9.16 25.54
CA PRO A 306 -5.80 -8.00 26.01
C PRO A 306 -6.72 -7.41 24.93
N CYS A 307 -6.27 -7.35 23.67
CA CYS A 307 -7.10 -6.87 22.56
C CYS A 307 -8.31 -7.78 22.33
N ILE A 308 -8.05 -9.09 22.20
CA ILE A 308 -9.11 -10.08 21.96
C ILE A 308 -10.14 -10.09 23.08
N GLN A 309 -9.70 -10.08 24.34
CA GLN A 309 -10.59 -10.06 25.49
C GLN A 309 -11.49 -8.82 25.49
N LYS A 310 -10.91 -7.64 25.23
CA LYS A 310 -11.67 -6.39 25.22
C LYS A 310 -12.64 -6.31 24.04
N ALA A 311 -12.21 -6.70 22.84
CA ALA A 311 -13.09 -6.76 21.67
C ALA A 311 -14.24 -7.76 21.88
N HIS A 312 -13.95 -8.93 22.46
CA HIS A 312 -14.97 -9.93 22.77
C HIS A 312 -15.98 -9.43 23.82
N GLU A 313 -15.51 -8.75 24.88
CA GLU A 313 -16.37 -8.11 25.88
C GLU A 313 -17.34 -7.12 25.22
N LEU A 314 -16.83 -6.21 24.39
CA LEU A 314 -17.63 -5.21 23.68
C LEU A 314 -18.63 -5.85 22.73
N PHE A 315 -18.20 -6.83 21.92
CA PHE A 315 -19.08 -7.55 21.02
C PHE A 315 -20.20 -8.27 21.77
N SER A 316 -19.88 -8.92 22.90
CA SER A 316 -20.85 -9.65 23.71
C SER A 316 -21.90 -8.72 24.31
N LYS A 317 -21.48 -7.55 24.83
CA LYS A 317 -22.41 -6.53 25.35
C LYS A 317 -23.30 -5.97 24.24
N TRP A 318 -22.74 -5.67 23.07
CA TRP A 318 -23.48 -5.18 21.91
C TRP A 318 -24.49 -6.21 21.37
N MET A 319 -24.08 -7.46 21.23
CA MET A 319 -24.97 -8.54 20.82
C MET A 319 -26.09 -8.76 21.86
N GLY A 320 -25.76 -8.67 23.17
CA GLY A 320 -26.71 -8.80 24.28
C GLY A 320 -27.73 -7.66 24.37
N SER A 321 -27.39 -6.44 23.91
CA SER A 321 -28.31 -5.30 23.85
C SER A 321 -29.22 -5.31 22.61
N GLY A 322 -29.14 -6.36 21.79
CA GLY A 322 -29.86 -6.43 20.53
C GLY A 322 -29.29 -5.53 19.44
N GLY A 323 -28.04 -5.07 19.58
CA GLY A 323 -27.38 -4.17 18.63
C GLY A 323 -27.55 -2.68 18.95
N ASN A 324 -28.24 -2.35 20.05
CA ASN A 324 -28.57 -0.98 20.45
C ASN A 324 -27.49 -0.31 21.31
N LEU A 325 -26.40 -1.01 21.63
CA LEU A 325 -25.30 -0.41 22.39
C LEU A 325 -24.41 0.37 21.43
N ASP A 326 -24.17 1.65 21.70
CA ASP A 326 -23.24 2.43 20.90
C ASP A 326 -21.80 1.94 21.12
N LEU A 327 -21.19 1.46 20.03
CA LEU A 327 -19.78 1.08 19.98
C LEU A 327 -18.98 2.18 19.27
N PRO A 328 -17.72 2.40 19.66
CA PRO A 328 -16.83 3.32 18.94
C PRO A 328 -16.74 2.93 17.45
N THR A 329 -17.09 3.86 16.58
CA THR A 329 -17.24 3.67 15.14
C THR A 329 -15.95 3.23 14.47
N ASP A 330 -14.79 3.68 14.96
CA ASP A 330 -13.47 3.32 14.43
C ASP A 330 -13.10 1.87 14.78
N LEU A 331 -13.70 1.32 15.83
CA LEU A 331 -13.36 0.01 16.38
C LEU A 331 -14.39 -1.07 16.01
N LEU A 332 -15.51 -0.68 15.41
CA LEU A 332 -16.54 -1.61 14.92
C LEU A 332 -15.95 -2.74 14.07
N LYS A 333 -15.02 -2.42 13.15
CA LYS A 333 -14.36 -3.42 12.29
C LYS A 333 -13.62 -4.47 13.15
N THR A 334 -12.84 -4.03 14.13
CA THR A 334 -12.07 -4.88 15.04
C THR A 334 -12.99 -5.72 15.94
N VAL A 335 -13.97 -5.08 16.57
CA VAL A 335 -14.94 -5.73 17.48
C VAL A 335 -15.76 -6.79 16.73
N TYR A 336 -16.29 -6.44 15.56
CA TYR A 336 -17.04 -7.39 14.73
C TYR A 336 -16.16 -8.54 14.25
N SER A 337 -14.90 -8.30 13.87
CA SER A 337 -13.99 -9.35 13.41
C SER A 337 -13.69 -10.39 14.50
N VAL A 338 -13.56 -9.95 15.75
CA VAL A 338 -13.42 -10.86 16.91
C VAL A 338 -14.75 -11.60 17.18
N GLY A 339 -15.88 -10.91 17.12
CA GLY A 339 -17.21 -11.53 17.30
C GLY A 339 -17.54 -12.60 16.25
N ALA A 340 -17.13 -12.38 15.00
CA ALA A 340 -17.34 -13.28 13.86
C ALA A 340 -16.57 -14.61 13.95
N GLN A 341 -15.67 -14.76 14.92
CA GLN A 341 -14.94 -16.00 15.15
C GLN A 341 -15.83 -17.12 15.72
N THR A 342 -16.96 -16.77 16.34
CA THR A 342 -17.92 -17.76 16.87
C THR A 342 -19.05 -18.06 15.87
N GLY A 343 -19.70 -19.23 16.01
CA GLY A 343 -20.91 -19.56 15.24
C GLY A 343 -22.05 -18.56 15.46
N ALA A 344 -22.35 -18.27 16.72
CA ALA A 344 -23.41 -17.36 17.11
C ALA A 344 -23.14 -15.91 16.64
N GLY A 345 -21.93 -15.39 16.91
CA GLY A 345 -21.56 -14.03 16.53
C GLY A 345 -21.53 -13.82 15.02
N TRP A 346 -21.06 -14.79 14.24
CA TRP A 346 -21.07 -14.72 12.79
C TRP A 346 -22.51 -14.69 12.23
N ASN A 347 -23.40 -15.57 12.71
CA ASN A 347 -24.79 -15.59 12.28
C ASN A 347 -25.52 -14.29 12.66
N TYR A 348 -25.22 -13.76 13.85
CA TYR A 348 -25.75 -12.50 14.33
C TYR A 348 -25.31 -11.34 13.44
N LEU A 349 -24.02 -11.24 13.12
CA LEU A 349 -23.49 -10.24 12.21
C LEU A 349 -24.11 -10.32 10.82
N LEU A 350 -24.28 -11.50 10.24
CA LEU A 350 -24.95 -11.65 8.95
C LEU A 350 -26.41 -11.19 9.01
N LYS A 351 -27.12 -11.44 10.12
CA LYS A 351 -28.47 -10.91 10.34
C LYS A 351 -28.45 -9.38 10.40
N GLN A 352 -27.52 -8.80 11.15
CA GLN A 352 -27.39 -7.34 11.27
C GLN A 352 -27.01 -6.69 9.94
N TYR A 353 -26.19 -7.33 9.11
CA TYR A 353 -25.90 -6.87 7.76
C TYR A 353 -27.17 -6.69 6.92
N SER A 354 -28.11 -7.65 6.98
CA SER A 354 -29.37 -7.56 6.23
C SER A 354 -30.31 -6.48 6.74
N LEU A 355 -30.22 -6.13 8.03
CA LEU A 355 -31.07 -5.12 8.68
C LEU A 355 -30.48 -3.70 8.62
N SER A 356 -29.16 -3.58 8.53
CA SER A 356 -28.49 -2.28 8.58
C SER A 356 -28.78 -1.43 7.34
N VAL A 357 -29.08 -0.16 7.61
CA VAL A 357 -29.28 0.90 6.61
C VAL A 357 -27.98 1.67 6.31
N SER A 358 -26.91 1.44 7.09
CA SER A 358 -25.63 2.13 6.94
C SER A 358 -24.68 1.30 6.08
N ASP A 359 -24.36 1.79 4.88
CA ASP A 359 -23.36 1.13 4.02
C ASP A 359 -21.98 1.07 4.68
N ALA A 360 -21.63 2.09 5.47
CA ALA A 360 -20.37 2.13 6.22
C ALA A 360 -20.32 1.06 7.32
N GLU A 361 -21.46 0.70 7.92
CA GLU A 361 -21.53 -0.42 8.86
C GLU A 361 -21.53 -1.76 8.13
N LYS A 362 -22.35 -1.91 7.08
CA LYS A 362 -22.39 -3.09 6.21
C LYS A 362 -21.00 -3.49 5.73
N ASN A 363 -20.18 -2.54 5.31
CA ASN A 363 -18.80 -2.81 4.89
C ASN A 363 -17.94 -3.38 6.03
N LYS A 364 -18.07 -2.86 7.26
CA LYS A 364 -17.35 -3.36 8.44
C LYS A 364 -17.83 -4.76 8.83
N ILE A 365 -19.15 -5.00 8.80
CA ILE A 365 -19.73 -6.32 9.06
C ILE A 365 -19.26 -7.31 7.99
N LEU A 366 -19.34 -6.95 6.71
CA LEU A 366 -18.94 -7.82 5.61
C LEU A 366 -17.47 -8.21 5.75
N TYR A 367 -16.58 -7.25 6.01
CA TYR A 367 -15.17 -7.52 6.32
C TYR A 367 -15.04 -8.53 7.48
N ALA A 368 -15.69 -8.26 8.62
CA ALA A 368 -15.65 -9.15 9.78
C ALA A 368 -16.09 -10.58 9.45
N LEU A 369 -17.16 -10.77 8.68
CA LEU A 369 -17.63 -12.09 8.25
C LEU A 369 -16.58 -12.84 7.42
N THR A 370 -15.78 -12.14 6.61
CA THR A 370 -14.68 -12.74 5.83
C THR A 370 -13.48 -13.18 6.66
N THR A 371 -13.35 -12.71 7.90
CA THR A 371 -12.26 -13.12 8.81
C THR A 371 -12.51 -14.50 9.45
N SER A 372 -13.64 -15.14 9.14
CA SER A 372 -13.98 -16.46 9.70
C SER A 372 -12.96 -17.53 9.29
N ARG A 373 -12.67 -18.46 10.20
CA ARG A 373 -11.78 -19.62 9.94
C ARG A 373 -12.53 -20.83 9.38
N HIS A 374 -13.85 -20.73 9.32
CA HIS A 374 -14.78 -21.76 8.89
C HIS A 374 -14.98 -21.70 7.38
N HIS A 375 -14.53 -22.74 6.68
CA HIS A 375 -14.58 -22.81 5.22
C HIS A 375 -16.02 -22.69 4.69
N GLU A 376 -16.97 -23.33 5.37
CA GLU A 376 -18.40 -23.32 5.05
C GLU A 376 -19.01 -21.91 5.11
N LYS A 377 -18.56 -21.07 6.05
CA LYS A 377 -19.04 -19.69 6.19
C LYS A 377 -18.48 -18.80 5.08
N LEU A 378 -17.20 -18.96 4.75
CA LEU A 378 -16.57 -18.23 3.64
C LEU A 378 -17.23 -18.59 2.30
N ALA A 379 -17.48 -19.88 2.07
CA ALA A 379 -18.17 -20.35 0.86
C ALA A 379 -19.59 -19.79 0.78
N LYS A 380 -20.33 -19.78 1.90
CA LYS A 380 -21.66 -19.15 1.98
C LYS A 380 -21.64 -17.67 1.59
N LEU A 381 -20.65 -16.90 2.02
CA LEU A 381 -20.54 -15.49 1.62
C LEU A 381 -20.37 -15.34 0.11
N ILE A 382 -19.52 -16.15 -0.51
CA ILE A 382 -19.31 -16.12 -1.96
C ILE A 382 -20.64 -16.42 -2.69
N THR A 383 -21.38 -17.44 -2.24
CA THR A 383 -22.70 -17.78 -2.79
C THR A 383 -23.67 -16.60 -2.68
N LEU A 384 -23.78 -16.00 -1.49
CA LEU A 384 -24.65 -14.84 -1.26
C LEU A 384 -24.27 -13.64 -2.13
N GLY A 385 -22.98 -13.40 -2.33
CA GLY A 385 -22.48 -12.32 -3.19
C GLY A 385 -22.72 -12.58 -4.69
N MET A 386 -22.74 -13.85 -5.10
CA MET A 386 -23.10 -14.24 -6.46
C MET A 386 -24.59 -14.11 -6.73
N GLU A 387 -25.44 -14.50 -5.77
CA GLU A 387 -26.89 -14.34 -5.85
C GLU A 387 -27.27 -12.86 -5.99
N GLY A 388 -26.65 -11.99 -5.19
CA GLY A 388 -26.87 -10.54 -5.29
C GLY A 388 -28.07 -10.02 -4.49
N GLU A 389 -28.79 -10.90 -3.77
CA GLU A 389 -30.00 -10.55 -3.03
C GLU A 389 -29.66 -9.90 -1.68
N ILE A 390 -29.04 -10.68 -0.79
CA ILE A 390 -28.59 -10.25 0.54
C ILE A 390 -27.31 -9.41 0.40
N ILE A 391 -26.25 -10.00 -0.14
CA ILE A 391 -25.00 -9.29 -0.45
C ILE A 391 -25.09 -8.84 -1.90
N LYS A 392 -25.21 -7.54 -2.14
CA LYS A 392 -25.33 -6.99 -3.49
C LYS A 392 -24.11 -7.35 -4.34
N THR A 393 -24.35 -7.72 -5.60
CA THR A 393 -23.32 -8.16 -6.56
C THR A 393 -22.17 -7.16 -6.71
N GLN A 394 -22.42 -5.85 -6.54
CA GLN A 394 -21.37 -4.82 -6.57
C GLN A 394 -20.26 -5.05 -5.52
N ASN A 395 -20.58 -5.70 -4.39
CA ASN A 395 -19.63 -6.00 -3.32
C ASN A 395 -18.87 -7.31 -3.54
N LEU A 396 -19.23 -8.12 -4.54
CA LEU A 396 -18.64 -9.44 -4.77
C LEU A 396 -17.13 -9.38 -5.01
N ALA A 397 -16.65 -8.38 -5.75
CA ALA A 397 -15.22 -8.22 -6.03
C ALA A 397 -14.40 -7.95 -4.76
N ILE A 398 -14.89 -7.04 -3.90
CA ILE A 398 -14.26 -6.71 -2.62
C ILE A 398 -14.37 -7.89 -1.65
N LEU A 399 -15.50 -8.60 -1.67
CA LEU A 399 -15.72 -9.81 -0.88
C LEU A 399 -14.71 -10.91 -1.22
N LEU A 400 -14.56 -11.23 -2.51
CA LEU A 400 -13.58 -12.22 -2.96
C LEU A 400 -12.15 -11.79 -2.63
N HIS A 401 -11.82 -10.50 -2.76
CA HIS A 401 -10.52 -9.96 -2.36
C HIS A 401 -10.26 -10.17 -0.86
N ALA A 402 -11.23 -9.86 0.01
CA ALA A 402 -11.09 -10.01 1.45
C ALA A 402 -10.97 -11.49 1.87
N ILE A 403 -11.79 -12.38 1.29
CA ILE A 403 -11.71 -13.84 1.53
C ILE A 403 -10.37 -14.40 1.05
N ALA A 404 -9.84 -13.93 -0.08
CA ALA A 404 -8.58 -14.44 -0.60
C ALA A 404 -7.36 -14.06 0.27
N ARG A 405 -7.44 -12.94 1.00
CA ARG A 405 -6.39 -12.53 1.95
C ARG A 405 -6.44 -13.31 3.27
N ASN A 406 -7.56 -13.95 3.59
CA ASN A 406 -7.68 -14.86 4.73
C ASN A 406 -6.91 -16.17 4.43
N PRO A 407 -5.97 -16.61 5.29
CA PRO A 407 -5.23 -17.86 5.09
C PRO A 407 -6.10 -19.11 4.91
N LYS A 408 -7.32 -19.12 5.47
CA LYS A 408 -8.32 -20.19 5.29
C LYS A 408 -9.20 -20.01 4.06
N GLY A 409 -9.25 -18.81 3.49
CA GLY A 409 -10.08 -18.46 2.33
C GLY A 409 -9.31 -18.35 1.00
N GLN A 410 -7.99 -18.22 1.02
CA GLN A 410 -7.14 -18.04 -0.17
C GLN A 410 -7.45 -19.03 -1.30
N ARG A 411 -7.36 -20.33 -1.02
CA ARG A 411 -7.62 -21.38 -2.04
C ARG A 411 -9.09 -21.47 -2.43
N LEU A 412 -10.01 -21.22 -1.50
CA LEU A 412 -11.44 -21.20 -1.77
C LEU A 412 -11.80 -20.10 -2.79
N ALA A 413 -11.34 -18.87 -2.56
CA ALA A 413 -11.62 -17.75 -3.45
C ALA A 413 -11.02 -17.99 -4.85
N TRP A 414 -9.78 -18.50 -4.93
CA TRP A 414 -9.15 -18.80 -6.21
C TRP A 414 -9.87 -19.90 -6.99
N ASN A 415 -10.21 -21.02 -6.34
CA ASN A 415 -10.96 -22.11 -6.97
C ASN A 415 -12.31 -21.63 -7.48
N PHE A 416 -13.03 -20.86 -6.67
CA PHE A 416 -14.30 -20.28 -7.06
C PHE A 416 -14.20 -19.45 -8.35
N VAL A 417 -13.19 -18.58 -8.46
CA VAL A 417 -12.96 -17.75 -9.65
C VAL A 417 -12.71 -18.61 -10.89
N ARG A 418 -11.86 -19.64 -10.78
CA ARG A 418 -11.57 -20.55 -11.91
C ARG A 418 -12.82 -21.30 -12.37
N GLU A 419 -13.57 -21.86 -11.44
CA GLU A 419 -14.73 -22.71 -11.71
C GLU A 419 -15.95 -21.90 -12.22
N ASN A 420 -16.08 -20.64 -11.81
CA ASN A 420 -17.24 -19.80 -12.12
C ASN A 420 -16.92 -18.63 -13.05
N TRP A 421 -15.78 -18.65 -13.76
CA TRP A 421 -15.31 -17.56 -14.62
C TRP A 421 -16.38 -17.09 -15.62
N LYS A 422 -17.07 -18.01 -16.30
CA LYS A 422 -18.14 -17.68 -17.25
C LYS A 422 -19.29 -16.91 -16.60
N LYS A 423 -19.75 -17.35 -15.42
CA LYS A 423 -20.81 -16.69 -14.65
C LYS A 423 -20.38 -15.32 -14.13
N LEU A 424 -19.10 -15.15 -13.81
CA LEU A 424 -18.55 -13.84 -13.44
C LEU A 424 -18.62 -12.88 -14.63
N LEU A 425 -18.35 -13.35 -15.85
CA LEU A 425 -18.46 -12.54 -17.07
C LEU A 425 -19.91 -12.24 -17.50
N GLU A 426 -20.88 -13.04 -17.08
CA GLU A 426 -22.30 -12.70 -17.23
C GLU A 426 -22.72 -11.52 -16.33
N LYS A 427 -22.01 -11.32 -15.20
CA LYS A 427 -22.29 -10.25 -14.22
C LYS A 427 -21.43 -9.00 -14.41
N PHE A 428 -20.23 -9.16 -14.97
CA PHE A 428 -19.26 -8.08 -15.11
C PHE A 428 -18.59 -8.12 -16.48
N GLU A 429 -18.38 -6.95 -17.08
CA GLU A 429 -17.60 -6.85 -18.31
C GLU A 429 -16.13 -7.27 -18.08
N LEU A 430 -15.52 -7.88 -19.10
CA LEU A 430 -14.17 -8.47 -19.03
C LEU A 430 -13.09 -7.49 -18.52
N ALA A 431 -13.15 -6.22 -18.94
CA ALA A 431 -12.18 -5.18 -18.56
C ALA A 431 -12.64 -4.31 -17.37
N SER A 432 -13.79 -4.64 -16.77
CA SER A 432 -14.35 -3.87 -15.65
C SER A 432 -13.39 -3.81 -14.47
N PHE A 433 -13.52 -2.77 -13.65
CA PHE A 433 -12.80 -2.67 -12.39
C PHE A 433 -13.05 -3.88 -11.48
N SER A 434 -14.28 -4.41 -11.49
CA SER A 434 -14.66 -5.61 -10.72
C SER A 434 -13.86 -6.84 -11.14
N ILE A 435 -13.77 -7.15 -12.44
CA ILE A 435 -12.99 -8.30 -12.92
C ILE A 435 -11.50 -8.12 -12.63
N ARG A 436 -10.95 -6.92 -12.84
CA ARG A 436 -9.55 -6.64 -12.50
C ARG A 436 -9.27 -6.84 -11.00
N THR A 437 -10.20 -6.42 -10.15
CA THR A 437 -10.13 -6.60 -8.69
C THR A 437 -10.27 -8.07 -8.29
N ILE A 438 -11.14 -8.84 -8.94
CA ILE A 438 -11.29 -10.28 -8.71
C ILE A 438 -10.01 -11.03 -9.08
N ILE A 439 -9.48 -10.81 -10.29
CA ILE A 439 -8.25 -11.46 -10.75
C ILE A 439 -7.11 -11.10 -9.80
N SER A 440 -6.78 -9.81 -9.66
CA SER A 440 -5.65 -9.38 -8.84
C SER A 440 -5.83 -9.74 -7.36
N GLY A 441 -7.04 -9.57 -6.84
CA GLY A 441 -7.34 -9.85 -5.44
C GLY A 441 -7.20 -11.30 -5.04
N THR A 442 -7.46 -12.24 -5.96
CA THR A 442 -7.36 -13.69 -5.72
C THR A 442 -6.00 -14.30 -6.06
N THR A 443 -5.10 -13.55 -6.72
CA THR A 443 -3.84 -14.12 -7.24
C THR A 443 -2.58 -13.31 -6.89
N SER A 444 -2.63 -11.97 -6.79
CA SER A 444 -1.44 -11.12 -6.64
C SER A 444 -0.68 -11.33 -5.32
N HIS A 445 -1.28 -12.00 -4.33
CA HIS A 445 -0.64 -12.34 -3.05
C HIS A 445 0.03 -13.72 -3.06
N PHE A 446 -0.08 -14.49 -4.14
CA PHE A 446 0.63 -15.74 -4.32
C PHE A 446 2.14 -15.52 -4.39
N SER A 447 2.89 -16.53 -3.95
CA SER A 447 4.35 -16.41 -3.79
C SER A 447 5.09 -17.73 -3.91
N SER A 448 4.46 -18.75 -4.50
CA SER A 448 5.09 -20.04 -4.83
C SER A 448 5.07 -20.32 -6.34
N ARG A 449 5.97 -21.19 -6.80
CA ARG A 449 6.07 -21.56 -8.21
C ARG A 449 4.83 -22.33 -8.69
N ASP A 450 4.29 -23.21 -7.86
CA ASP A 450 3.06 -23.96 -8.16
C ASP A 450 1.87 -23.01 -8.38
N GLU A 451 1.72 -22.00 -7.52
CA GLU A 451 0.67 -20.97 -7.69
C GLU A 451 0.88 -20.16 -8.97
N LEU A 452 2.11 -19.81 -9.33
CA LEU A 452 2.42 -19.11 -10.57
C LEU A 452 2.01 -19.95 -11.78
N GLU A 453 2.39 -21.23 -11.80
CA GLU A 453 2.06 -22.17 -12.88
C GLU A 453 0.54 -22.35 -13.02
N GLU A 454 -0.19 -22.53 -11.90
CA GLU A 454 -1.64 -22.60 -11.90
C GLU A 454 -2.30 -21.36 -12.53
N VAL A 455 -1.81 -20.16 -12.19
CA VAL A 455 -2.32 -18.90 -12.72
C VAL A 455 -1.98 -18.74 -14.20
N GLU A 456 -0.79 -19.13 -14.63
CA GLU A 456 -0.41 -19.14 -16.05
C GLU A 456 -1.30 -20.06 -16.88
N ILE A 457 -1.54 -21.29 -16.39
CA ILE A 457 -2.42 -22.25 -17.06
C ILE A 457 -3.83 -21.68 -17.16
N PHE A 458 -4.35 -21.09 -16.08
CA PHE A 458 -5.66 -20.45 -16.10
C PHE A 458 -5.73 -19.32 -17.13
N PHE A 459 -4.78 -18.38 -17.14
CA PHE A 459 -4.79 -17.28 -18.10
C PHE A 459 -4.61 -17.75 -19.55
N LYS A 460 -3.80 -18.79 -19.80
CA LYS A 460 -3.69 -19.43 -21.12
C LYS A 460 -5.04 -20.03 -21.55
N SER A 461 -5.78 -20.65 -20.62
CA SER A 461 -7.10 -21.24 -20.90
C SER A 461 -8.19 -20.22 -21.26
N LEU A 462 -7.98 -18.94 -20.92
CA LEU A 462 -8.90 -17.85 -21.30
C LEU A 462 -8.78 -17.44 -22.78
N ASN A 463 -7.86 -18.06 -23.55
CA ASN A 463 -7.64 -17.79 -24.99
C ASN A 463 -7.53 -16.28 -25.28
N ASN A 464 -8.30 -15.80 -26.28
CA ASN A 464 -8.33 -14.39 -26.70
C ASN A 464 -8.67 -13.44 -25.53
N GLN A 465 -9.47 -13.86 -24.55
CA GLN A 465 -9.84 -13.02 -23.41
C GLN A 465 -8.65 -12.77 -22.47
N GLY A 466 -7.84 -13.80 -22.21
CA GLY A 466 -6.65 -13.70 -21.36
C GLY A 466 -5.58 -12.79 -21.96
N SER A 467 -5.35 -12.90 -23.27
CA SER A 467 -4.38 -12.05 -23.98
C SER A 467 -4.78 -10.58 -24.08
N GLN A 468 -6.08 -10.27 -24.01
CA GLN A 468 -6.60 -8.90 -24.13
C GLN A 468 -6.48 -8.10 -22.82
N LEU A 469 -6.34 -8.78 -21.69
CA LEU A 469 -6.32 -8.16 -20.38
C LEU A 469 -4.90 -7.88 -19.91
N LYS A 470 -4.52 -6.61 -19.80
CA LYS A 470 -3.22 -6.18 -19.26
C LYS A 470 -2.99 -6.71 -17.84
N ILE A 471 -4.05 -6.81 -17.03
CA ILE A 471 -3.96 -7.27 -15.63
C ILE A 471 -3.34 -8.66 -15.49
N THR A 472 -3.45 -9.54 -16.50
CA THR A 472 -2.84 -10.87 -16.47
C THR A 472 -1.31 -10.79 -16.35
N ARG A 473 -0.66 -9.95 -17.17
CA ARG A 473 0.79 -9.72 -17.13
C ARG A 473 1.22 -9.12 -15.79
N VAL A 474 0.44 -8.19 -15.26
CA VAL A 474 0.69 -7.56 -13.94
C VAL A 474 0.74 -8.59 -12.84
N VAL A 475 -0.25 -9.48 -12.82
CA VAL A 475 -0.36 -10.54 -11.81
C VAL A 475 0.83 -11.49 -11.92
N LEU A 476 1.15 -11.97 -13.13
CA LEU A 476 2.27 -12.89 -13.34
C LEU A 476 3.61 -12.27 -12.89
N GLU A 477 3.86 -11.02 -13.24
CA GLU A 477 5.05 -10.28 -12.78
C GLU A 477 5.04 -10.06 -11.26
N THR A 478 3.88 -9.80 -10.66
CA THR A 478 3.74 -9.61 -9.22
C THR A 478 4.02 -10.90 -8.45
N ILE A 479 3.45 -12.03 -8.88
CA ILE A 479 3.72 -13.35 -8.26
C ILE A 479 5.20 -13.69 -8.41
N THR A 480 5.78 -13.46 -9.58
CA THR A 480 7.23 -13.65 -9.82
C THR A 480 8.08 -12.79 -8.89
N LYS A 481 7.71 -11.52 -8.69
CA LYS A 481 8.35 -10.61 -7.74
C LYS A 481 8.28 -11.15 -6.31
N ASN A 482 7.11 -11.64 -5.89
CA ASN A 482 6.91 -12.21 -4.55
C ASN A 482 7.76 -13.46 -4.33
N ILE A 483 7.84 -14.37 -5.32
CA ILE A 483 8.69 -15.57 -5.27
C ILE A 483 10.16 -15.16 -5.08
N ARG A 484 10.67 -14.25 -5.92
CA ARG A 484 12.06 -13.77 -5.84
C ARG A 484 12.35 -13.08 -4.52
N TRP A 485 11.42 -12.27 -4.01
CA TRP A 485 11.56 -11.60 -2.73
C TRP A 485 11.70 -12.61 -1.59
N LEU A 486 10.88 -13.67 -1.58
CA LEU A 486 10.99 -14.73 -0.57
C LEU A 486 12.30 -15.51 -0.68
N GLU A 487 12.66 -15.95 -1.89
CA GLU A 487 13.90 -16.71 -2.13
C GLU A 487 15.14 -15.93 -1.67
N LYS A 488 15.16 -14.60 -1.88
CA LYS A 488 16.29 -13.74 -1.52
C LYS A 488 16.32 -13.35 -0.04
N ASN A 489 15.16 -13.10 0.57
CA ASN A 489 15.11 -12.39 1.86
C ASN A 489 14.66 -13.25 3.06
N LEU A 490 14.08 -14.44 2.84
CA LEU A 490 13.52 -15.25 3.93
C LEU A 490 14.57 -15.67 4.97
N SER A 491 15.78 -16.04 4.54
CA SER A 491 16.88 -16.41 5.44
C SER A 491 17.35 -15.21 6.26
N SER A 492 17.52 -14.05 5.61
CA SER A 492 17.87 -12.78 6.27
C SER A 492 16.82 -12.39 7.33
N LEU A 493 15.53 -12.48 7.00
CA LEU A 493 14.44 -12.21 7.93
C LEU A 493 14.50 -13.12 9.16
N ARG A 494 14.69 -14.43 8.93
CA ARG A 494 14.78 -15.41 10.02
C ARG A 494 15.94 -15.10 10.95
N ASN A 495 17.12 -14.83 10.40
CA ASN A 495 18.32 -14.54 11.19
C ASN A 495 18.19 -13.22 11.94
N TRP A 496 17.65 -12.18 11.29
CA TRP A 496 17.44 -10.88 11.92
C TRP A 496 16.49 -10.99 13.12
N LEU A 497 15.37 -11.72 12.98
CA LEU A 497 14.43 -11.94 14.08
C LEU A 497 15.05 -12.70 15.25
N LEU A 498 15.87 -13.73 14.99
CA LEU A 498 16.55 -14.49 16.04
C LEU A 498 17.55 -13.64 16.84
N ASN A 499 18.12 -12.59 16.23
CA ASN A 499 19.09 -11.71 16.89
C ASN A 499 18.45 -10.52 17.62
N ASN A 500 17.15 -10.27 17.43
CA ASN A 500 16.46 -9.06 17.91
C ASN A 500 15.18 -9.37 18.72
N LEU A 501 15.00 -10.62 19.18
CA LEU A 501 13.89 -11.09 20.00
C LEU A 501 14.29 -11.38 21.43
#